data_AF-A0A9D0A8J8-F1
#
_entry.id   AF-A0A9D0A8J8-F1
#
_cell.length_a   1.000
_cell.length_b   1.000
_cell.length_c   1.000
_cell.angle_alpha   90.00
_cell.angle_beta   90.00
_cell.angle_gamma   90.00
#
_symmetry.space_group_name_H-M   'P 1'
#
loop_
_entity.id
_entity.type
_entity.pdbx_description
1 polymer ?
#
loop_
_entity_poly.entity_id
_entity_poly.type
_entity_poly.pdbx_seq_one_letter_code
_entity_poly.pdbx_strand_id
1 'polypeptide(L)'
;MSKKTMDTNPGFSAEVMKQPGGAHLNACFSCGACSGACPVSQAIPEFDPRKIIHMIRMGLEERILGSDLLWYCSGCRSCVPVCPQEVSFADIMGALAKLAVKKNYVTPGQLVKNGKAAEVQRDLCVSCLTCVRVCPWDIPKIDSGGFAHIDVEACRACGICVAECPAQAIVLYESEDERLLSTCMA
;
A
#
# COMPACT_ATOMS: atom_id res chain seq x y z
N MET A 1 6.32 -7.47 -29.91
CA MET A 1 6.68 -6.62 -28.75
C MET A 1 6.21 -5.21 -29.04
N SER A 2 5.01 -4.85 -28.56
CA SER A 2 4.44 -3.52 -28.81
C SER A 2 5.21 -2.49 -27.97
N LYS A 3 5.88 -1.54 -28.62
CA LYS A 3 6.49 -0.39 -27.94
C LYS A 3 5.36 0.46 -27.37
N LYS A 4 4.97 0.21 -26.12
CA LYS A 4 4.16 1.18 -25.35
C LYS A 4 5.07 2.40 -25.15
N THR A 5 4.79 3.50 -25.85
CA THR A 5 5.40 4.79 -25.58
C THR A 5 5.29 5.05 -24.08
N MET A 6 6.41 5.38 -23.45
CA MET A 6 6.47 5.60 -22.01
C MET A 6 5.86 6.97 -21.74
N ASP A 7 4.53 6.99 -21.59
CA ASP A 7 3.75 8.20 -21.36
C ASP A 7 4.13 8.76 -19.98
N THR A 8 4.85 9.87 -20.00
CA THR A 8 5.28 10.60 -18.79
C THR A 8 4.31 11.75 -18.56
N ASN A 9 3.86 11.94 -17.32
CA ASN A 9 3.11 13.12 -16.90
C ASN A 9 4.08 14.11 -16.22
N PRO A 10 4.45 15.22 -16.87
CA PRO A 10 5.39 16.20 -16.32
C PRO A 10 4.91 16.84 -15.01
N GLY A 11 3.60 16.86 -14.75
CA GLY A 11 3.00 17.45 -13.55
C GLY A 11 2.90 16.50 -12.34
N PHE A 12 3.20 15.21 -12.52
CA PHE A 12 2.95 14.20 -11.48
C PHE A 12 3.78 14.44 -10.21
N SER A 13 5.05 14.82 -10.34
CA SER A 13 5.91 15.12 -9.18
C SER A 13 5.36 16.27 -8.36
N ALA A 14 4.85 17.33 -9.01
CA ALA A 14 4.23 18.47 -8.35
C ALA A 14 2.90 18.10 -7.69
N GLU A 15 2.15 17.14 -8.25
CA GLU A 15 0.95 16.61 -7.63
C GLU A 15 1.27 15.80 -6.36
N VAL A 16 2.29 14.94 -6.41
CA VAL A 16 2.74 14.17 -5.25
C VAL A 16 3.28 15.08 -4.14
N MET A 17 3.93 16.19 -4.48
CA MET A 17 4.39 17.18 -3.50
C MET A 17 3.25 17.82 -2.68
N LYS A 18 2.04 17.90 -3.25
CA LYS A 18 0.85 18.43 -2.54
C LYS A 18 0.26 17.41 -1.57
N GLN A 19 0.69 16.16 -1.62
CA GLN A 19 0.21 15.11 -0.75
C GLN A 19 0.93 15.09 0.61
N PRO A 20 0.33 14.51 1.65
CA PRO A 20 0.99 14.33 2.94
C PRO A 20 2.34 13.62 2.81
N GLY A 21 3.39 14.19 3.40
CA GLY A 21 4.76 13.69 3.33
C GLY A 21 5.51 13.94 2.00
N GLY A 22 4.83 14.52 1.00
CA GLY A 22 5.40 14.79 -0.32
C GLY A 22 6.26 16.06 -0.42
N ALA A 23 6.21 16.95 0.58
CA ALA A 23 6.83 18.28 0.53
C ALA A 23 8.32 18.27 0.12
N HIS A 24 9.08 17.29 0.61
CA HIS A 24 10.53 17.17 0.34
C HIS A 24 10.87 16.25 -0.84
N LEU A 25 9.88 15.73 -1.60
CA LEU A 25 10.11 14.77 -2.68
C LEU A 25 11.23 15.18 -3.64
N ASN A 26 11.23 16.45 -4.07
CA ASN A 26 12.20 16.97 -5.03
C ASN A 26 13.58 17.28 -4.43
N ALA A 27 13.74 17.23 -3.10
CA ALA A 27 15.03 17.35 -2.43
C ALA A 27 15.87 16.05 -2.55
N CYS A 28 15.26 14.93 -2.96
CA CYS A 28 15.97 13.66 -3.09
C CYS A 28 17.17 13.77 -4.07
N PHE A 29 18.38 13.48 -3.60
CA PHE A 29 19.58 13.37 -4.45
C PHE A 29 19.98 11.92 -4.77
N SER A 30 19.10 10.95 -4.49
CA SER A 30 19.26 9.54 -4.86
C SER A 30 20.42 8.78 -4.17
N CYS A 31 20.72 9.07 -2.90
CA CYS A 31 21.78 8.38 -2.15
C CYS A 31 21.55 6.88 -1.94
N GLY A 32 20.29 6.41 -1.90
CA GLY A 32 19.96 5.00 -1.68
C GLY A 32 19.94 4.52 -0.22
N ALA A 33 20.09 5.42 0.77
CA ALA A 33 19.98 5.05 2.19
C ALA A 33 18.63 4.39 2.52
N CYS A 34 17.54 4.88 1.93
CA CYS A 34 16.21 4.29 2.08
C CYS A 34 16.10 2.87 1.52
N SER A 35 16.76 2.57 0.40
CA SER A 35 16.79 1.21 -0.18
C SER A 35 17.54 0.24 0.73
N GLY A 36 18.69 0.67 1.28
CA GLY A 36 19.46 -0.15 2.23
C GLY A 36 18.74 -0.40 3.55
N ALA A 37 17.97 0.57 4.04
CA ALA A 37 17.19 0.44 5.27
C ALA A 37 15.84 -0.30 5.09
N CYS A 38 15.42 -0.56 3.85
CA CYS A 38 14.10 -1.14 3.58
C CYS A 38 14.15 -2.67 3.64
N PRO A 39 13.44 -3.32 4.58
CA PRO A 39 13.38 -4.78 4.63
C PRO A 39 12.65 -5.36 3.41
N VAL A 40 11.65 -4.65 2.87
CA VAL A 40 10.89 -5.11 1.70
C VAL A 40 11.77 -5.11 0.45
N SER A 41 12.65 -4.12 0.28
CA SER A 41 13.56 -4.08 -0.87
C SER A 41 14.57 -5.22 -0.88
N GLN A 42 14.84 -5.83 0.29
CA GLN A 42 15.71 -7.00 0.40
C GLN A 42 14.98 -8.29 0.01
N ALA A 43 13.66 -8.37 0.27
CA ALA A 43 12.84 -9.53 -0.08
C ALA A 43 12.29 -9.47 -1.51
N ILE A 44 11.96 -8.27 -2.00
CA ILE A 44 11.32 -8.01 -3.29
C ILE A 44 12.20 -7.00 -4.05
N PRO A 45 13.13 -7.46 -4.91
CA PRO A 45 14.08 -6.59 -5.62
C PRO A 45 13.44 -5.53 -6.53
N GLU A 46 12.20 -5.77 -6.98
CA GLU A 46 11.39 -4.86 -7.79
C GLU A 46 10.92 -3.66 -6.96
N PHE A 47 10.74 -3.83 -5.65
CA PHE A 47 10.38 -2.77 -4.70
C PHE A 47 11.63 -2.06 -4.17
N ASP A 48 12.06 -0.98 -4.81
CA ASP A 48 13.19 -0.17 -4.36
C ASP A 48 12.73 1.28 -4.11
N PRO A 49 12.76 1.77 -2.84
CA PRO A 49 12.33 3.12 -2.50
C PRO A 49 13.03 4.24 -3.31
N ARG A 50 14.34 4.11 -3.58
CA ARG A 50 15.09 5.07 -4.39
C ARG A 50 14.60 5.06 -5.84
N LYS A 51 14.39 3.87 -6.42
CA LYS A 51 13.87 3.76 -7.79
C LYS A 51 12.46 4.33 -7.88
N ILE A 52 11.59 4.06 -6.91
CA ILE A 52 10.23 4.60 -6.87
C ILE A 52 10.25 6.14 -6.79
N ILE A 53 11.04 6.73 -5.89
CA ILE A 53 11.20 8.20 -5.83
C ILE A 53 11.66 8.75 -7.19
N HIS A 54 12.62 8.09 -7.83
CA HIS A 54 13.08 8.49 -9.14
C HIS A 54 11.99 8.40 -10.22
N MET A 55 11.19 7.33 -10.22
CA MET A 55 10.04 7.17 -11.12
C MET A 55 8.99 8.28 -10.92
N ILE A 56 8.72 8.68 -9.68
CA ILE A 56 7.80 9.79 -9.38
C ILE A 56 8.35 11.10 -9.97
N ARG A 57 9.64 11.39 -9.76
CA ARG A 57 10.29 12.59 -10.28
C ARG A 57 10.35 12.64 -11.81
N MET A 58 10.42 11.47 -12.46
CA MET A 58 10.35 11.34 -13.92
C MET A 58 8.91 11.40 -14.47
N GLY A 59 7.90 11.46 -13.60
CA GLY A 59 6.51 11.55 -14.04
C GLY A 59 5.91 10.24 -14.55
N LEU A 60 6.44 9.09 -14.11
CA LEU A 60 5.94 7.76 -14.51
C LEU A 60 4.68 7.37 -13.72
N GLU A 61 3.64 8.17 -13.85
CA GLU A 61 2.39 8.06 -13.10
C GLU A 61 1.69 6.71 -13.32
N GLU A 62 1.36 6.38 -14.58
CA GLU A 62 0.63 5.14 -14.92
C GLU A 62 1.39 3.90 -14.42
N ARG A 63 2.72 3.92 -14.53
CA ARG A 63 3.58 2.82 -14.09
C ARG A 63 3.54 2.63 -12.58
N ILE A 64 3.43 3.70 -11.79
CA ILE A 64 3.39 3.61 -10.33
C ILE A 64 1.98 3.29 -9.84
N LEU A 65 0.99 4.07 -10.29
CA LEU A 65 -0.38 3.96 -9.78
C LEU A 65 -1.09 2.68 -10.25
N GLY A 66 -0.69 2.13 -11.40
CA GLY A 66 -1.21 0.87 -11.92
C GLY A 66 -0.41 -0.38 -11.53
N SER A 67 0.62 -0.27 -10.70
CA SER A 67 1.51 -1.39 -10.34
C SER A 67 1.29 -1.89 -8.91
N ASP A 68 1.47 -3.20 -8.71
CA ASP A 68 1.47 -3.83 -7.39
C ASP A 68 2.57 -3.33 -6.45
N LEU A 69 3.61 -2.69 -6.99
CA LEU A 69 4.69 -2.07 -6.20
C LEU A 69 4.15 -1.10 -5.15
N LEU A 70 3.01 -0.46 -5.44
CA LEU A 70 2.36 0.46 -4.52
C LEU A 70 1.98 -0.20 -3.18
N TRP A 71 1.63 -1.48 -3.22
CA TRP A 71 1.04 -2.21 -2.11
C TRP A 71 2.04 -3.07 -1.32
N TYR A 72 3.30 -3.16 -1.77
CA TYR A 72 4.35 -3.86 -0.99
C TYR A 72 4.92 -3.02 0.16
N CYS A 73 4.68 -1.71 0.18
CA CYS A 73 5.15 -0.87 1.28
C CYS A 73 4.43 -1.21 2.59
N SER A 74 5.12 -1.83 3.53
CA SER A 74 4.58 -2.17 4.86
C SER A 74 4.28 -0.94 5.74
N GLY A 75 4.69 0.27 5.34
CA GLY A 75 4.49 1.49 6.11
C GLY A 75 5.28 1.57 7.42
N CYS A 76 6.34 0.77 7.59
CA CYS A 76 7.15 0.69 8.82
C CYS A 76 8.00 1.94 9.13
N ARG A 77 8.13 2.86 8.15
CA ARG A 77 8.89 4.12 8.25
C ARG A 77 10.40 4.00 8.49
N SER A 78 11.02 2.82 8.39
CA SER A 78 12.48 2.65 8.54
C SER A 78 13.32 3.54 7.60
N CYS A 79 12.76 3.93 6.46
CA CYS A 79 13.39 4.82 5.49
C CYS A 79 13.42 6.30 5.89
N VAL A 80 12.54 6.75 6.79
CA VAL A 80 12.39 8.16 7.17
C VAL A 80 13.59 8.66 8.00
N PRO A 81 14.01 8.01 9.10
CA PRO A 81 15.10 8.53 9.94
C PRO A 81 16.47 8.49 9.25
N VAL A 82 16.64 7.66 8.21
CA VAL A 82 17.92 7.54 7.47
C VAL A 82 18.04 8.54 6.32
N CYS A 83 16.99 9.33 6.02
CA CYS A 83 16.98 10.23 4.88
C CYS A 83 17.65 11.58 5.22
N PRO A 84 18.79 11.93 4.60
CA PRO A 84 19.46 13.21 4.84
C PRO A 84 18.75 14.42 4.19
N GLN A 85 17.65 14.18 3.46
CA GLN A 85 16.85 15.20 2.76
C GLN A 85 15.41 15.24 3.27
N GLU A 86 15.13 14.50 4.36
CA GLU A 86 13.82 14.51 5.02
C GLU A 86 12.65 14.07 4.10
N VAL A 87 12.95 13.24 3.09
CA VAL A 87 11.93 12.66 2.21
C VAL A 87 11.16 11.60 2.98
N SER A 88 9.87 11.85 3.21
CA SER A 88 8.99 10.93 3.91
C SER A 88 8.41 9.86 2.98
N PHE A 89 9.26 8.94 2.49
CA PHE A 89 8.87 7.92 1.51
C PHE A 89 7.66 7.08 1.93
N ALA A 90 7.60 6.64 3.19
CA ALA A 90 6.47 5.85 3.68
C ALA A 90 5.13 6.60 3.60
N ASP A 91 5.14 7.91 3.88
CA ASP A 91 3.96 8.76 3.77
C ASP A 91 3.57 9.00 2.31
N ILE A 92 4.56 9.21 1.44
CA ILE A 92 4.36 9.32 -0.01
C ILE A 92 3.69 8.05 -0.56
N MET A 93 4.12 6.85 -0.15
CA MET A 93 3.50 5.60 -0.59
C MET A 93 2.04 5.50 -0.15
N GLY A 94 1.72 5.91 1.09
CA GLY A 94 0.34 5.98 1.57
C GLY A 94 -0.51 6.98 0.79
N ALA A 95 0.05 8.13 0.42
CA ALA A 95 -0.62 9.10 -0.43
C ALA A 95 -0.84 8.60 -1.86
N LEU A 96 0.15 7.91 -2.44
CA LEU A 96 0.05 7.32 -3.77
C LEU A 96 -1.01 6.23 -3.83
N ALA A 97 -1.15 5.41 -2.78
CA ALA A 97 -2.20 4.39 -2.68
C ALA A 97 -3.60 5.02 -2.80
N LYS A 98 -3.85 6.09 -2.03
CA LYS A 98 -5.09 6.87 -2.12
C LYS A 98 -5.27 7.52 -3.49
N LEU A 99 -4.18 8.02 -4.08
CA LEU A 99 -4.22 8.64 -5.40
C LEU A 99 -4.57 7.64 -6.51
N ALA A 100 -4.05 6.41 -6.43
CA ALA A 100 -4.35 5.33 -7.37
C ALA A 100 -5.85 5.00 -7.37
N VAL A 101 -6.47 4.91 -6.18
CA VAL A 101 -7.91 4.68 -6.06
C VAL A 101 -8.70 5.89 -6.55
N LYS A 102 -8.33 7.11 -6.14
CA LYS A 102 -8.99 8.35 -6.57
C LYS A 102 -8.97 8.56 -8.09
N LYS A 103 -7.88 8.17 -8.76
CA LYS A 103 -7.73 8.25 -10.22
C LYS A 103 -8.24 7.03 -10.98
N ASN A 104 -8.87 6.07 -10.29
CA ASN A 104 -9.41 4.83 -10.86
C ASN A 104 -8.37 3.94 -11.55
N TYR A 105 -7.10 3.98 -11.12
CA TYR A 105 -6.12 2.97 -11.53
C TYR A 105 -6.41 1.60 -10.89
N VAL A 106 -6.94 1.63 -9.67
CA VAL A 106 -7.35 0.45 -8.91
C VAL A 106 -8.70 0.74 -8.25
N THR A 107 -9.59 -0.25 -8.24
CA THR A 107 -10.88 -0.16 -7.55
C THR A 107 -10.80 -0.76 -6.13
N PRO A 108 -11.57 -0.26 -5.16
CA PRO A 108 -11.64 -0.82 -3.81
C PRO A 108 -11.91 -2.35 -3.81
N GLY A 109 -12.79 -2.82 -4.70
CA GLY A 109 -13.08 -4.24 -4.83
C GLY A 109 -11.90 -5.08 -5.36
N GLN A 110 -11.04 -4.51 -6.20
CA GLN A 110 -9.81 -5.20 -6.63
C GLN A 110 -8.80 -5.32 -5.49
N LEU A 111 -8.70 -4.32 -4.60
CA LEU A 111 -7.81 -4.40 -3.44
C LEU A 111 -8.14 -5.58 -2.55
N VAL A 112 -9.43 -5.77 -2.26
CA VAL A 112 -9.89 -6.91 -1.47
C VAL A 112 -9.61 -8.24 -2.18
N LYS A 113 -10.03 -8.36 -3.45
CA LYS A 113 -9.88 -9.60 -4.24
C LYS A 113 -8.43 -10.05 -4.42
N ASN A 114 -7.50 -9.10 -4.52
CA ASN A 114 -6.08 -9.35 -4.75
C ASN A 114 -5.28 -9.50 -3.43
N GLY A 115 -5.95 -9.60 -2.28
CA GLY A 115 -5.29 -9.75 -0.99
C GLY A 115 -4.56 -8.51 -0.50
N LYS A 116 -4.89 -7.33 -1.04
CA LYS A 116 -4.29 -6.04 -0.64
C LYS A 116 -5.07 -5.34 0.48
N ALA A 117 -6.28 -5.80 0.79
CA ALA A 117 -7.06 -5.31 1.92
C ALA A 117 -7.91 -6.42 2.55
N ALA A 118 -8.10 -6.33 3.87
CA ALA A 118 -9.01 -7.21 4.60
C ALA A 118 -10.45 -6.65 4.56
N GLU A 119 -11.43 -7.55 4.53
CA GLU A 119 -12.86 -7.21 4.51
C GLU A 119 -13.59 -7.89 5.67
N VAL A 120 -14.60 -7.21 6.22
CA VAL A 120 -15.41 -7.72 7.34
C VAL A 120 -16.76 -8.23 6.82
N GLN A 121 -17.08 -9.49 7.13
CA GLN A 121 -18.41 -10.08 6.96
C GLN A 121 -19.29 -9.63 8.13
N ARG A 122 -20.24 -8.72 7.85
CA ARG A 122 -21.05 -8.03 8.87
C ARG A 122 -21.91 -9.01 9.67
N ASP A 123 -22.45 -9.99 8.99
CA ASP A 123 -23.34 -11.05 9.47
C ASP A 123 -22.66 -11.99 10.51
N LEU A 124 -21.33 -12.05 10.53
CA LEU A 124 -20.56 -12.80 11.51
C LEU A 124 -19.95 -11.90 12.61
N CYS A 125 -19.95 -10.58 12.42
CA CYS A 125 -19.27 -9.66 13.31
C CYS A 125 -20.04 -9.49 14.63
N VAL A 126 -19.39 -9.83 15.75
CA VAL A 126 -19.95 -9.71 17.11
C VAL A 126 -19.51 -8.43 17.85
N SER A 127 -18.90 -7.47 17.14
CA SER A 127 -18.53 -6.14 17.68
C SER A 127 -17.60 -6.16 18.91
N CYS A 128 -16.77 -7.19 19.05
CA CYS A 128 -15.87 -7.38 20.20
C CYS A 128 -14.68 -6.39 20.28
N LEU A 129 -14.48 -5.57 19.24
CA LEU A 129 -13.40 -4.59 19.11
C LEU A 129 -11.97 -5.15 19.02
N THR A 130 -11.79 -6.48 18.92
CA THR A 130 -10.45 -7.07 18.82
C THR A 130 -9.67 -6.49 17.63
N CYS A 131 -10.30 -6.42 16.45
CA CYS A 131 -9.66 -5.86 15.25
C CYS A 131 -9.19 -4.41 15.43
N VAL A 132 -9.97 -3.57 16.13
CA VAL A 132 -9.62 -2.18 16.44
C VAL A 132 -8.40 -2.14 17.35
N ARG A 133 -8.35 -3.00 18.37
CA ARG A 133 -7.27 -3.04 19.36
C ARG A 133 -5.95 -3.57 18.78
N VAL A 134 -6.02 -4.59 17.94
CA VAL A 134 -4.81 -5.30 17.46
C VAL A 134 -4.19 -4.65 16.22
N CYS A 135 -4.87 -3.72 15.55
CA CYS A 135 -4.34 -3.09 14.35
C CYS A 135 -3.20 -2.10 14.68
N PRO A 136 -1.96 -2.34 14.25
CA PRO A 136 -0.84 -1.40 14.42
C PRO A 136 -1.04 -0.03 13.78
N TRP A 137 -1.96 0.08 12.81
CA TRP A 137 -2.21 1.31 12.03
C TRP A 137 -3.55 1.97 12.37
N ASP A 138 -4.29 1.45 13.36
CA ASP A 138 -5.57 2.01 13.82
C ASP A 138 -6.64 2.18 12.71
N ILE A 139 -6.69 1.22 11.78
CA ILE A 139 -7.55 1.28 10.58
C ILE A 139 -8.99 0.81 10.85
N PRO A 140 -9.24 -0.34 11.51
CA PRO A 140 -10.60 -0.81 11.75
C PRO A 140 -11.33 0.16 12.70
N LYS A 141 -12.57 0.53 12.35
CA LYS A 141 -13.46 1.34 13.18
C LYS A 141 -14.84 0.69 13.27
N ILE A 142 -15.63 1.09 14.26
CA ILE A 142 -17.03 0.65 14.37
C ILE A 142 -17.91 1.64 13.62
N ASP A 143 -18.69 1.14 12.68
CA ASP A 143 -19.65 1.94 11.94
C ASP A 143 -20.93 2.21 12.75
N SER A 144 -21.81 3.05 12.22
CA SER A 144 -23.10 3.38 12.84
C SER A 144 -24.03 2.19 13.03
N GLY A 145 -23.81 1.09 12.31
CA GLY A 145 -24.55 -0.16 12.45
C GLY A 145 -24.01 -1.05 13.57
N GLY A 146 -22.93 -0.63 14.25
CA GLY A 146 -22.29 -1.39 15.31
C GLY A 146 -21.29 -2.43 14.79
N PHE A 147 -21.05 -2.52 13.48
CA PHE A 147 -20.14 -3.50 12.89
C PHE A 147 -18.75 -2.93 12.67
N ALA A 148 -17.74 -3.80 12.70
CA ALA A 148 -16.40 -3.40 12.29
C ALA A 148 -16.35 -3.09 10.79
N HIS A 149 -15.71 -1.98 10.45
CA HIS A 149 -15.46 -1.53 9.10
C HIS A 149 -13.95 -1.28 8.94
N ILE A 150 -13.37 -1.81 7.87
CA ILE A 150 -11.96 -1.64 7.52
C ILE A 150 -11.92 -0.78 6.26
N ASP A 151 -11.24 0.37 6.34
CA ASP A 151 -10.93 1.18 5.16
C ASP A 151 -9.91 0.44 4.29
N VAL A 152 -10.37 -0.03 3.13
CA VAL A 152 -9.57 -0.82 2.19
C VAL A 152 -8.45 -0.01 1.54
N GLU A 153 -8.57 1.31 1.45
CA GLU A 153 -7.53 2.18 0.89
C GLU A 153 -6.38 2.41 1.88
N ALA A 154 -6.69 2.32 3.18
CA ALA A 154 -5.71 2.48 4.25
C ALA A 154 -5.09 1.14 4.70
N CYS A 155 -5.79 0.03 4.46
CA CYS A 155 -5.40 -1.33 4.88
C CYS A 155 -3.97 -1.70 4.42
N ARG A 156 -3.20 -2.34 5.31
CA ARG A 156 -1.84 -2.82 5.02
C ARG A 156 -1.76 -4.33 4.80
N ALA A 157 -2.90 -5.02 4.72
CA ALA A 157 -3.00 -6.47 4.49
C ALA A 157 -2.12 -7.34 5.39
N CYS A 158 -1.83 -6.91 6.62
CA CYS A 158 -0.94 -7.62 7.54
C CYS A 158 -1.49 -8.95 8.09
N GLY A 159 -2.79 -9.21 7.95
CA GLY A 159 -3.44 -10.41 8.48
C GLY A 159 -3.69 -10.48 9.99
N ILE A 160 -3.15 -9.56 10.83
CA ILE A 160 -3.30 -9.63 12.30
C ILE A 160 -4.77 -9.69 12.72
N CYS A 161 -5.61 -8.81 12.18
CA CYS A 161 -7.04 -8.79 12.53
C CYS A 161 -7.80 -10.05 12.07
N VAL A 162 -7.34 -10.72 11.02
CA VAL A 162 -7.92 -11.98 10.53
C VAL A 162 -7.60 -13.10 11.52
N ALA A 163 -6.33 -13.21 11.92
CA ALA A 163 -5.87 -14.22 12.86
C ALA A 163 -6.51 -14.06 14.25
N GLU A 164 -6.71 -12.83 14.69
CA GLU A 164 -7.21 -12.50 16.03
C GLU A 164 -8.75 -12.43 16.11
N CYS A 165 -9.48 -12.53 15.00
CA CYS A 165 -10.93 -12.39 15.04
C CYS A 165 -11.59 -13.62 15.69
N PRO A 166 -12.20 -13.51 16.89
CA PRO A 166 -12.79 -14.67 17.56
C PRO A 166 -14.03 -15.21 16.85
N ALA A 167 -14.71 -14.36 16.06
CA ALA A 167 -15.88 -14.74 15.28
C ALA A 167 -15.53 -15.14 13.84
N GLN A 168 -14.24 -15.12 13.46
CA GLN A 168 -13.76 -15.41 12.10
C GLN A 168 -14.49 -14.58 11.03
N ALA A 169 -14.91 -13.36 11.39
CA ALA A 169 -15.71 -12.47 10.55
C ALA A 169 -14.87 -11.64 9.57
N ILE A 170 -13.55 -11.81 9.53
CA ILE A 170 -12.65 -10.99 8.72
C ILE A 170 -11.92 -11.88 7.74
N VAL A 171 -11.96 -11.52 6.46
CA VAL A 171 -11.29 -12.24 5.38
C VAL A 171 -10.16 -11.40 4.80
N LEU A 172 -9.08 -12.08 4.44
CA LEU A 172 -8.01 -11.55 3.59
C LEU A 172 -7.79 -12.61 2.51
N TYR A 173 -8.11 -12.27 1.26
CA TYR A 173 -7.98 -13.20 0.15
C TYR A 173 -6.51 -13.45 -0.17
N GLU A 174 -6.19 -14.67 -0.59
CA GLU A 174 -4.87 -14.98 -1.14
C GLU A 174 -4.65 -14.21 -2.44
N SER A 175 -3.41 -13.77 -2.65
CA SER A 175 -2.98 -13.15 -3.90
C SER A 175 -3.19 -14.11 -5.08
N GLU A 176 -3.38 -13.59 -6.29
CA GLU A 176 -3.56 -14.43 -7.48
C GLU A 176 -2.37 -15.40 -7.68
N ASP A 177 -1.16 -14.95 -7.37
CA ASP A 177 0.07 -15.75 -7.46
C ASP A 177 0.05 -16.94 -6.49
N GLU A 178 -0.36 -16.73 -5.23
CA GLU A 178 -0.50 -17.82 -4.24
C GLU A 178 -1.59 -18.80 -4.65
N ARG A 179 -2.71 -18.32 -5.21
CA ARG A 179 -3.80 -19.17 -5.69
C ARG A 179 -3.36 -20.05 -6.86
N LEU A 180 -2.51 -19.53 -7.74
CA LEU A 180 -1.92 -20.29 -8.84
C LEU A 180 -0.94 -21.35 -8.33
N LEU A 181 -0.05 -20.98 -7.39
CA LEU A 181 0.89 -21.91 -6.77
C LEU A 181 0.19 -23.03 -6.00
N SER A 182 -0.87 -22.72 -5.24
CA SER A 182 -1.63 -23.71 -4.49
C SER A 182 -2.37 -24.70 -5.40
N THR A 183 -2.86 -24.24 -6.55
CA THR A 183 -3.48 -25.09 -7.57
C THR A 183 -2.46 -26.01 -8.25
N CYS A 184 -1.20 -25.59 -8.38
CA CYS A 184 -0.13 -26.42 -8.95
C CYS A 184 0.43 -27.47 -7.98
N MET A 185 0.20 -27.32 -6.67
CA MET A 185 0.69 -28.23 -5.62
C MET A 185 -0.37 -29.25 -5.15
N ALA A 186 -1.57 -29.22 -5.73
CA ALA A 186 -2.66 -30.17 -5.51
C ALA A 186 -2.76 -31.18 -6.67
#